data_AF-A0AAD4C725-F1
#
_entry.id   AF-A0AAD4C725-F1
#
_cell.length_a   1.000
_cell.length_b   1.000
_cell.length_c   1.000
_cell.angle_alpha   90.00
_cell.angle_beta   90.00
_cell.angle_gamma   90.00
#
_symmetry.space_group_name_H-M   'P 1'
#
loop_
_entity.id
_entity.type
_entity.pdbx_description
1 polymer ?
#
loop_
_entity_poly.entity_id
_entity_poly.type
_entity_poly.pdbx_seq_one_letter_code
_entity_poly.pdbx_strand_id
1 'polypeptide(L)'
;MSSKVSNITPPASKEKIPDEESDDERTNAQNDALLHRLVHTRLLSGSLNPDLDLNHAQRGRALAGRVLELAGAAKLGKGEGVFRQQQRNKAAKHVRDGLSRKEREQDKKALDEAKNLGNYHPTLKRIYGSNQSAPKKRPRGLGMGVGKFVGGTLKLSREEIASVTGSRKRPWDNGRRGIRQRPR
;
A
#
# COMPACT_ATOMS: atom_id res chain seq x y z
N MET A 1 8.61 -61.31 47.12
CA MET A 1 7.46 -60.48 47.56
C MET A 1 7.64 -59.09 46.99
N SER A 2 6.56 -58.54 46.43
CA SER A 2 6.47 -57.36 45.57
C SER A 2 6.63 -56.04 46.34
N SER A 3 7.31 -55.06 45.73
CA SER A 3 7.01 -53.64 45.95
C SER A 3 7.33 -52.83 44.69
N LYS A 4 6.44 -52.92 43.70
CA LYS A 4 6.38 -51.99 42.56
C LYS A 4 5.81 -50.66 43.05
N VAL A 5 6.65 -49.63 43.11
CA VAL A 5 6.21 -48.25 43.31
C VAL A 5 5.79 -47.72 41.94
N SER A 6 4.49 -47.48 41.76
CA SER A 6 3.90 -46.92 40.56
C SER A 6 4.31 -45.45 40.42
N ASN A 7 5.05 -45.13 39.36
CA ASN A 7 5.23 -43.75 38.88
C ASN A 7 3.86 -43.22 38.42
N ILE A 8 3.19 -42.47 39.29
CA ILE A 8 1.99 -41.71 38.97
C ILE A 8 2.45 -40.39 38.36
N THR A 9 2.40 -40.31 37.04
CA THR A 9 2.41 -39.05 36.31
C THR A 9 1.17 -38.24 36.69
N PRO A 10 1.27 -36.91 36.69
CA PRO A 10 0.29 -36.17 35.90
C PRO A 10 1.02 -35.48 34.74
N PRO A 11 0.66 -35.72 33.47
CA PRO A 11 0.97 -34.73 32.46
C PRO A 11 0.13 -33.51 32.81
N ALA A 12 0.78 -32.43 33.24
CA ALA A 12 0.18 -31.12 33.22
C ALA A 12 -0.24 -30.85 31.77
N SER A 13 -1.52 -31.09 31.46
CA SER A 13 -2.18 -30.44 30.36
C SER A 13 -1.90 -28.96 30.55
N LYS A 14 -1.11 -28.38 29.64
CA LYS A 14 -1.10 -26.94 29.43
C LYS A 14 -2.51 -26.57 29.01
N GLU A 15 -3.38 -26.37 29.98
CA GLU A 15 -4.56 -25.57 29.79
C GLU A 15 -4.03 -24.23 29.29
N LYS A 16 -4.43 -23.89 28.07
CA LYS A 16 -4.25 -22.53 27.56
C LYS A 16 -5.05 -21.68 28.52
N ILE A 17 -4.35 -20.91 29.36
CA ILE A 17 -4.94 -19.75 30.03
C ILE A 17 -5.67 -19.00 28.90
N PRO A 18 -6.95 -18.62 29.05
CA PRO A 18 -7.57 -17.74 28.08
C PRO A 18 -6.73 -16.48 28.08
N ASP A 19 -5.97 -16.26 27.01
CA ASP A 19 -5.12 -15.09 26.86
C ASP A 19 -6.08 -13.89 26.76
N GLU A 20 -6.46 -13.30 27.90
CA GLU A 20 -7.31 -12.08 27.95
C GLU A 20 -6.70 -10.98 27.08
N GLU A 21 -5.36 -10.87 27.06
CA GLU A 21 -4.62 -10.02 26.14
C GLU A 21 -4.94 -10.30 24.66
N SER A 22 -5.16 -11.55 24.26
CA SER A 22 -5.47 -11.89 22.86
C SER A 22 -6.90 -11.49 22.47
N ASP A 23 -7.84 -11.52 23.41
CA ASP A 23 -9.21 -11.09 23.18
C ASP A 23 -9.32 -9.56 23.26
N ASP A 24 -8.53 -8.90 24.12
CA ASP A 24 -8.37 -7.44 24.15
C ASP A 24 -7.70 -6.91 22.88
N GLU A 25 -6.68 -7.59 22.35
CA GLU A 25 -6.07 -7.24 21.07
C GLU A 25 -7.04 -7.40 19.90
N ARG A 26 -7.87 -8.46 19.90
CA ARG A 26 -8.90 -8.67 18.88
C ARG A 26 -10.00 -7.61 18.95
N THR A 27 -10.46 -7.24 20.14
CA THR A 27 -11.49 -6.22 20.32
C THR A 27 -10.95 -4.83 19.97
N ASN A 28 -9.71 -4.51 20.32
CA ASN A 28 -9.05 -3.27 19.92
C ASN A 28 -8.86 -3.18 18.40
N ALA A 29 -8.41 -4.25 17.74
CA ALA A 29 -8.31 -4.28 16.28
C ALA A 29 -9.67 -4.10 15.59
N GLN A 30 -10.74 -4.66 16.16
CA GLN A 30 -12.10 -4.43 15.67
C GLN A 30 -12.55 -2.99 15.89
N ASN A 31 -12.27 -2.41 17.06
CA ASN A 31 -12.60 -1.02 17.38
C ASN A 31 -11.86 -0.05 16.45
N ASP A 32 -10.57 -0.29 16.18
CA ASP A 32 -9.79 0.49 15.22
C ASP A 32 -10.33 0.36 13.80
N ALA A 33 -10.74 -0.85 13.38
CA ALA A 33 -11.37 -1.05 12.09
C ALA A 33 -12.71 -0.33 11.98
N LEU A 34 -13.51 -0.32 13.04
CA LEU A 34 -14.76 0.45 13.13
C LEU A 34 -14.49 1.95 13.12
N LEU A 35 -13.51 2.42 13.89
CA LEU A 35 -13.10 3.82 13.93
C LEU A 35 -12.64 4.29 12.54
N HIS A 36 -11.77 3.53 11.87
CA HIS A 36 -11.32 3.83 10.52
C HIS A 36 -12.51 3.93 9.53
N ARG A 37 -13.47 3.01 9.64
CA ARG A 37 -14.72 3.07 8.86
C ARG A 37 -15.52 4.34 9.19
N LEU A 38 -15.70 4.67 10.46
CA LEU A 38 -16.47 5.84 10.90
C LEU A 38 -15.83 7.16 10.47
N VAL A 39 -14.52 7.32 10.63
CA VAL A 39 -13.78 8.51 10.21
C VAL A 39 -13.96 8.75 8.71
N HIS A 40 -13.79 7.71 7.89
CA HIS A 40 -13.89 7.85 6.44
C HIS A 40 -15.32 7.92 5.89
N THR A 41 -16.32 7.37 6.60
CA THR A 41 -17.71 7.31 6.11
C THR A 41 -18.65 8.33 6.71
N ARG A 42 -18.48 8.71 7.98
CA ARG A 42 -19.35 9.68 8.66
C ARG A 42 -18.69 11.04 8.77
N LEU A 43 -17.55 11.13 9.44
CA LEU A 43 -16.96 12.44 9.80
C LEU A 43 -16.34 13.18 8.61
N LEU A 44 -15.75 12.48 7.66
CA LEU A 44 -15.07 13.12 6.52
C LEU A 44 -15.85 13.00 5.21
N SER A 45 -16.98 12.30 5.21
CA SER A 45 -17.82 12.18 4.00
C SER A 45 -18.87 13.27 3.99
N GLY A 46 -18.85 14.07 2.93
CA GLY A 46 -19.76 15.20 2.76
C GLY A 46 -21.26 14.87 2.93
N SER A 47 -21.69 13.68 2.53
CA SER A 47 -23.13 13.36 2.45
C SER A 47 -23.88 13.25 3.78
N LEU A 48 -23.19 13.01 4.89
CA LEU A 48 -23.80 12.71 6.20
C LEU A 48 -23.54 13.77 7.27
N ASN A 49 -22.65 14.72 7.00
CA ASN A 49 -22.43 15.83 7.91
C ASN A 49 -23.41 16.94 7.58
N PRO A 50 -24.43 17.20 8.42
CA PRO A 50 -25.38 18.28 8.19
C PRO A 50 -24.71 19.67 8.25
N ASP A 51 -23.56 19.77 8.93
CA ASP A 51 -22.76 21.00 9.06
C ASP A 51 -22.06 21.39 7.75
N LEU A 52 -21.94 20.45 6.81
CA LEU A 52 -21.47 20.75 5.47
C LEU A 52 -22.70 21.16 4.65
N ASP A 53 -22.86 22.47 4.43
CA ASP A 53 -23.91 23.09 3.59
C ASP A 53 -23.78 22.72 2.09
N LEU A 54 -23.79 21.42 1.81
CA LEU A 54 -23.62 20.89 0.46
C LEU A 54 -24.87 21.12 -0.36
N ASN A 55 -24.66 21.47 -1.63
CA ASN A 55 -25.72 21.50 -2.62
C ASN A 55 -26.27 20.06 -2.84
N HIS A 56 -27.56 19.93 -3.15
CA HIS A 56 -28.21 18.65 -3.49
C HIS A 56 -27.42 17.82 -4.52
N ALA A 57 -26.88 18.46 -5.56
CA ALA A 57 -26.05 17.78 -6.55
C ALA A 57 -24.73 17.22 -5.98
N GLN A 58 -24.14 17.89 -4.99
CA GLN A 58 -22.94 17.42 -4.29
C GLN A 58 -23.30 16.26 -3.35
N ARG A 59 -24.42 16.36 -2.63
CA ARG A 59 -24.94 15.27 -1.78
C ARG A 59 -25.21 14.01 -2.59
N GLY A 60 -25.86 14.13 -3.75
CA GLY A 60 -26.12 12.99 -4.64
C GLY A 60 -24.84 12.30 -5.12
N ARG A 61 -23.79 13.07 -5.46
CA ARG A 61 -22.48 12.51 -5.86
C ARG A 61 -21.78 11.80 -4.71
N ALA A 62 -21.84 12.36 -3.51
CA ALA A 62 -21.26 11.74 -2.32
C ALA A 62 -21.98 10.43 -1.96
N LEU A 63 -23.31 10.38 -2.03
CA LEU A 63 -24.09 9.15 -1.84
C LEU A 63 -23.76 8.09 -2.89
N ALA A 64 -23.70 8.47 -4.18
CA ALA A 64 -23.31 7.54 -5.24
C ALA A 64 -21.89 6.99 -5.04
N GLY A 65 -20.95 7.83 -4.60
CA GLY A 65 -19.61 7.42 -4.22
C GLY A 65 -19.60 6.39 -3.08
N ARG A 66 -20.45 6.59 -2.07
CA ARG A 66 -20.59 5.64 -0.95
C ARG A 66 -21.16 4.29 -1.39
N VAL A 67 -22.12 4.28 -2.30
CA VAL A 67 -22.64 3.02 -2.87
C VAL A 67 -21.51 2.24 -3.55
N LEU A 68 -20.60 2.92 -4.26
CA LEU A 68 -19.42 2.27 -4.85
C LEU A 68 -18.43 1.74 -3.80
N GLU A 69 -18.27 2.42 -2.66
CA GLU A 69 -17.43 1.93 -1.56
C GLU A 69 -18.02 0.70 -0.89
N LEU A 70 -19.33 0.70 -0.60
CA LEU A 70 -20.04 -0.44 -0.01
C LEU A 70 -20.06 -1.65 -0.94
N ALA A 71 -20.14 -1.41 -2.26
CA ALA A 71 -20.02 -2.45 -3.28
C ALA A 71 -18.59 -2.98 -3.45
N GLY A 72 -17.59 -2.42 -2.74
CA GLY A 72 -16.18 -2.83 -2.82
C GLY A 72 -15.47 -2.36 -4.10
N ALA A 73 -16.11 -1.56 -4.95
CA ALA A 73 -15.53 -1.05 -6.20
C ALA A 73 -14.55 0.12 -5.97
N ALA A 74 -14.60 0.77 -4.81
CA ALA A 74 -13.70 1.85 -4.42
C ALA A 74 -13.21 1.67 -2.97
N LYS A 75 -12.02 2.21 -2.68
CA LYS A 75 -11.50 2.29 -1.31
C LYS A 75 -12.35 3.26 -0.49
N LEU A 76 -12.50 3.00 0.82
CA LEU A 76 -13.23 3.88 1.74
C LEU A 76 -12.74 5.32 1.64
N GLY A 77 -13.69 6.25 1.60
CA GLY A 77 -13.44 7.70 1.47
C GLY A 77 -12.97 8.16 0.08
N LYS A 78 -12.85 7.27 -0.92
CA LYS A 78 -12.42 7.61 -2.28
C LYS A 78 -13.49 7.41 -3.34
N GLY A 79 -14.66 6.91 -2.97
CA GLY A 79 -15.76 6.59 -3.87
C GLY A 79 -16.29 7.81 -4.62
N GLU A 80 -16.41 8.96 -3.97
CA GLU A 80 -16.86 10.18 -4.64
C GLU A 80 -15.88 10.61 -5.74
N GLY A 81 -14.57 10.53 -5.47
CA GLY A 81 -13.54 10.84 -6.44
C GLY A 81 -13.60 9.93 -7.67
N VAL A 82 -13.80 8.62 -7.45
CA VAL A 82 -13.99 7.63 -8.53
C VAL A 82 -15.23 7.96 -9.34
N PHE A 83 -16.37 8.25 -8.70
CA PHE A 83 -17.60 8.62 -9.39
C PHE A 83 -17.45 9.92 -10.20
N ARG A 84 -16.83 10.95 -9.63
CA ARG A 84 -16.52 12.21 -10.32
C ARG A 84 -15.60 11.97 -11.52
N GLN A 85 -14.61 11.10 -11.40
CA GLN A 85 -13.71 10.74 -12.49
C GLN A 85 -14.45 10.00 -13.61
N GLN A 86 -15.35 9.07 -13.28
CA GLN A 86 -16.20 8.40 -14.26
C GLN A 86 -17.08 9.40 -15.02
N GLN A 87 -17.65 10.39 -14.33
CA GLN A 87 -18.41 11.48 -14.97
C GLN A 87 -17.52 12.35 -15.87
N ARG A 88 -16.32 12.74 -15.40
CA ARG A 88 -15.32 13.48 -16.21
C ARG A 88 -14.87 12.68 -17.45
N ASN A 89 -14.86 11.35 -17.38
CA ASN A 89 -14.49 10.48 -18.49
C ASN A 89 -15.56 10.42 -19.59
N LYS A 90 -16.83 10.73 -19.28
CA LYS A 90 -17.90 10.84 -20.28
C LYS A 90 -17.79 12.13 -21.11
N ALA A 91 -17.18 13.18 -20.55
CA ALA A 91 -17.01 14.46 -21.24
C ALA A 91 -15.95 14.37 -22.35
N ALA A 92 -16.10 15.24 -23.36
CA ALA A 92 -15.15 15.40 -24.45
C ALA A 92 -13.75 15.80 -23.95
N LYS A 93 -12.71 15.45 -24.72
CA LYS A 93 -11.30 15.65 -24.33
C LYS A 93 -10.98 17.10 -23.95
N HIS A 94 -11.38 18.07 -24.77
CA HIS A 94 -11.07 19.48 -24.54
C HIS A 94 -11.71 20.01 -23.24
N VAL A 95 -12.94 19.57 -22.90
CA VAL A 95 -13.59 19.90 -21.64
C VAL A 95 -12.85 19.28 -20.46
N ARG A 96 -12.47 18.01 -20.57
CA ARG A 96 -11.71 17.30 -19.53
C ARG A 96 -10.36 17.96 -19.26
N ASP A 97 -9.64 18.31 -20.32
CA ASP A 97 -8.35 18.99 -20.25
C ASP A 97 -8.51 20.39 -19.64
N GLY A 98 -9.54 21.14 -20.05
CA GLY A 98 -9.87 22.45 -19.48
C GLY A 98 -10.18 22.40 -17.98
N LEU A 99 -11.01 21.44 -17.55
CA LEU A 99 -11.31 21.20 -16.13
C LEU A 99 -10.04 20.84 -15.35
N SER A 100 -9.20 19.97 -15.91
CA SER A 100 -7.95 19.55 -15.26
C SER A 100 -6.94 20.68 -15.15
N ARG A 101 -6.89 21.59 -16.14
CA ARG A 101 -6.05 22.81 -16.08
C ARG A 101 -6.55 23.77 -15.00
N LYS A 102 -7.85 24.02 -14.95
CA LYS A 102 -8.47 24.90 -13.94
C LYS A 102 -8.26 24.38 -12.52
N GLU A 103 -8.40 23.07 -12.31
CA GLU A 103 -8.12 22.42 -11.01
C GLU A 103 -6.67 22.66 -10.58
N ARG A 104 -5.69 22.46 -11.48
CA ARG A 104 -4.27 22.73 -11.20
C ARG A 104 -3.97 24.21 -10.91
N GLU A 105 -4.66 25.12 -11.58
CA GLU A 105 -4.51 26.56 -11.32
C GLU A 105 -5.04 26.95 -9.95
N GLN A 106 -6.18 26.38 -9.54
CA GLN A 106 -6.73 26.57 -8.20
C GLN A 106 -5.79 26.00 -7.12
N ASP A 107 -5.26 24.79 -7.33
CA ASP A 107 -4.31 24.18 -6.40
C ASP A 107 -3.04 25.03 -6.23
N LYS A 108 -2.53 25.61 -7.33
CA LYS A 108 -1.38 26.53 -7.28
C LYS A 108 -1.69 27.81 -6.50
N LYS A 109 -2.86 28.41 -6.73
CA LYS A 109 -3.28 29.61 -5.98
C LYS A 109 -3.41 29.32 -4.48
N ALA A 110 -4.05 28.22 -4.11
CA ALA A 110 -4.17 27.80 -2.71
C ALA A 110 -2.81 27.52 -2.07
N LEU A 111 -1.86 26.95 -2.82
CA LEU A 111 -0.47 26.77 -2.39
C LEU A 111 0.23 28.09 -2.11
N ASP A 112 0.09 29.06 -3.00
CA ASP A 112 0.75 30.36 -2.87
C ASP A 112 0.10 31.20 -1.76
N GLU A 113 -1.22 31.16 -1.62
CA GLU A 113 -1.94 31.72 -0.47
C GLU A 113 -1.47 31.11 0.85
N ALA A 114 -1.37 29.77 0.94
CA ALA A 114 -0.89 29.09 2.14
C ALA A 114 0.57 29.45 2.48
N LYS A 115 1.43 29.65 1.48
CA LYS A 115 2.81 30.15 1.69
C LYS A 115 2.81 31.60 2.18
N ASN A 116 2.01 32.46 1.57
CA ASN A 116 1.92 33.87 1.94
C ASN A 116 1.41 34.05 3.37
N LEU A 117 0.48 33.20 3.80
CA LEU A 117 -0.07 33.18 5.15
C LEU A 117 0.85 32.47 6.17
N GLY A 118 1.94 31.84 5.73
CA GLY A 118 2.84 31.07 6.59
C GLY A 118 2.30 29.70 7.05
N ASN A 119 1.14 29.28 6.55
CA ASN A 119 0.52 27.99 6.88
C ASN A 119 1.13 26.80 6.09
N TYR A 120 2.02 27.07 5.15
CA TYR A 120 2.67 26.04 4.36
C TYR A 120 3.86 25.42 5.09
N HIS A 121 3.81 24.10 5.29
CA HIS A 121 4.95 23.31 5.75
C HIS A 121 5.32 22.23 4.71
N PRO A 122 6.61 21.98 4.42
CA PRO A 122 7.03 21.03 3.39
C PRO A 122 6.52 19.59 3.60
N THR A 123 6.28 19.17 4.85
CA THR A 123 5.68 17.85 5.14
C THR A 123 4.21 17.77 4.73
N LEU A 124 3.51 18.92 4.68
CA LEU A 124 2.10 19.05 4.28
C LEU A 124 1.96 19.25 2.77
N LYS A 125 3.05 19.18 2.00
CA LYS A 125 3.02 19.25 0.53
C LYS A 125 2.04 18.25 -0.09
N ARG A 126 1.77 17.11 0.55
CA ARG A 126 0.79 16.11 0.07
C ARG A 126 -0.67 16.59 0.14
N ILE A 127 -0.97 17.52 1.05
CA ILE A 127 -2.33 18.06 1.22
C ILE A 127 -2.63 19.04 0.10
N TYR A 128 -1.66 19.88 -0.23
CA TYR A 128 -1.80 20.92 -1.26
C TYR A 128 -1.35 20.49 -2.66
N GLY A 129 -0.54 19.44 -2.76
CA GLY A 129 -0.10 18.89 -4.02
C GLY A 129 -1.17 17.95 -4.56
N SER A 130 -1.68 18.24 -5.76
CA SER A 130 -2.43 17.26 -6.55
C SER A 130 -1.71 15.92 -6.51
N ASN A 131 -2.45 14.83 -6.27
CA ASN A 131 -1.94 13.44 -6.22
C ASN A 131 -1.22 13.11 -7.54
N GLN A 132 0.04 13.52 -7.64
CA GLN A 132 0.88 13.23 -8.78
C GLN A 132 1.08 11.72 -8.78
N SER A 133 0.71 11.10 -9.91
CA SER A 133 0.91 9.67 -10.11
C SER A 133 2.33 9.31 -9.71
N ALA A 134 2.48 8.27 -8.88
CA ALA A 134 3.78 7.85 -8.38
C ALA A 134 4.77 7.72 -9.55
N PRO A 135 6.03 8.13 -9.37
CA PRO A 135 7.00 8.15 -10.47
C PRO A 135 7.11 6.74 -11.08
N LYS A 136 6.75 6.62 -12.36
CA LYS A 136 6.88 5.36 -13.10
C LYS A 136 8.36 4.96 -13.10
N LYS A 137 8.65 3.70 -12.74
CA LYS A 137 10.02 3.18 -12.82
C LYS A 137 10.53 3.40 -14.26
N ARG A 138 11.72 4.03 -14.40
CA ARG A 138 12.33 4.23 -15.71
C ARG A 138 12.46 2.89 -16.43
N PRO A 139 12.10 2.80 -17.72
CA PRO A 139 12.40 1.62 -18.49
C PRO A 139 13.92 1.44 -18.49
N ARG A 140 14.37 0.30 -17.96
CA ARG A 140 15.73 -0.18 -18.21
C ARG A 140 15.65 -0.80 -19.60
N GLY A 141 16.53 -0.39 -20.51
CA GLY A 141 16.53 -0.87 -21.89
C GLY A 141 16.67 -2.40 -21.98
N LEU A 142 16.86 -2.92 -23.19
CA LEU A 142 16.96 -4.35 -23.42
C LEU A 142 18.19 -4.93 -22.71
N GLY A 143 17.97 -5.69 -21.62
CA GLY A 143 19.00 -6.27 -20.78
C GLY A 143 19.55 -7.59 -21.34
N MET A 144 20.03 -7.58 -22.58
CA MET A 144 20.66 -8.75 -23.21
C MET A 144 22.18 -8.59 -23.20
N GLY A 145 22.90 -9.59 -22.70
CA GLY A 145 24.36 -9.58 -22.64
C GLY A 145 24.92 -10.55 -21.61
N VAL A 146 26.23 -10.77 -21.66
CA VAL A 146 27.00 -11.52 -20.67
C VAL A 146 27.54 -10.56 -19.62
N GLY A 147 27.52 -10.96 -18.35
CA GLY A 147 28.11 -10.19 -17.26
C GLY A 147 27.35 -8.94 -16.83
N LYS A 148 27.95 -8.23 -15.87
CA LYS A 148 27.40 -7.03 -15.26
C LYS A 148 28.25 -5.81 -15.63
N PHE A 149 27.67 -4.88 -16.36
CA PHE A 149 28.32 -3.60 -16.63
C PHE A 149 28.14 -2.65 -15.43
N VAL A 150 29.24 -2.28 -14.77
CA VAL A 150 29.25 -1.36 -13.63
C VAL A 150 30.37 -0.34 -13.80
N GLY A 151 30.03 0.94 -13.74
CA GLY A 151 31.03 2.02 -13.73
C GLY A 151 31.94 2.04 -14.97
N GLY A 152 31.42 1.70 -16.15
CA GLY A 152 32.22 1.66 -17.39
C GLY A 152 32.99 0.36 -17.62
N THR A 153 32.96 -0.58 -16.67
CA THR A 153 33.68 -1.86 -16.78
C THR A 153 32.71 -3.04 -16.86
N LEU A 154 33.01 -3.98 -17.75
CA LEU A 154 32.27 -5.24 -17.85
C LEU A 154 32.85 -6.25 -16.86
N LYS A 155 32.05 -6.67 -15.88
CA LYS A 155 32.41 -7.72 -14.94
C LYS A 155 31.83 -9.05 -15.42
N LEU A 156 32.71 -9.97 -15.79
CA LEU A 156 32.35 -11.34 -16.19
C LEU A 156 32.59 -12.30 -15.02
N SER A 157 31.66 -13.23 -14.80
CA SER A 157 31.90 -14.34 -13.87
C SER A 157 32.79 -15.40 -14.51
N ARG A 158 33.49 -16.20 -13.70
CA ARG A 158 34.27 -17.35 -14.22
C ARG A 158 33.40 -18.34 -14.98
N GLU A 159 32.13 -18.48 -14.59
CA GLU A 159 31.15 -19.36 -15.23
C GLU A 159 30.76 -18.85 -16.62
N GLU A 160 30.57 -17.53 -16.79
CA GLU A 160 30.29 -16.90 -18.08
C GLU A 160 31.49 -16.99 -19.02
N ILE A 161 32.71 -16.90 -18.49
CA ILE A 161 33.92 -17.11 -19.28
C ILE A 161 33.99 -18.58 -19.73
N ALA A 162 33.79 -19.52 -18.81
CA ALA A 162 33.86 -20.96 -19.10
C ALA A 162 32.80 -21.44 -20.09
N SER A 163 31.61 -20.83 -20.08
CA SER A 163 30.53 -21.17 -21.02
C SER A 163 30.85 -20.74 -22.45
N VAL A 164 31.60 -19.66 -22.64
CA VAL A 164 32.04 -19.16 -23.96
C VAL A 164 33.33 -19.86 -24.41
N THR A 165 34.28 -20.13 -23.52
CA THR A 165 35.57 -20.74 -23.87
C THR A 165 35.52 -22.25 -24.03
N GLY A 166 34.35 -22.89 -23.89
CA GLY A 166 34.17 -24.32 -24.14
C GLY A 166 34.85 -25.25 -23.13
N SER A 167 35.44 -24.70 -22.06
CA SER A 167 36.10 -25.48 -21.01
C SER A 167 35.06 -26.05 -20.05
N ARG A 168 34.30 -27.06 -20.51
CA ARG A 168 33.46 -27.91 -19.65
C ARG A 168 34.37 -28.71 -18.72
N LYS A 169 34.85 -28.11 -17.63
CA LYS A 169 35.27 -28.90 -16.47
C LYS A 169 33.99 -29.46 -15.86
N ARG A 170 33.90 -30.80 -15.87
CA ARG A 170 32.85 -31.58 -15.20
C ARG A 170 32.60 -31.00 -13.80
N PRO A 171 31.35 -30.90 -13.33
CA PRO A 171 31.09 -30.54 -11.94
C PRO A 171 31.77 -31.60 -11.07
N TRP A 172 32.88 -31.23 -10.42
CA TRP A 172 33.37 -32.00 -9.30
C TRP A 172 32.43 -31.70 -8.16
N ASP A 173 31.60 -32.70 -7.85
CA ASP A 173 30.78 -32.82 -6.67
C ASP A 173 31.60 -32.39 -5.44
N ASN A 174 31.33 -31.19 -4.94
CA ASN A 174 31.84 -30.75 -3.66
C ASN A 174 30.64 -30.56 -2.73
N GLY A 175 30.08 -31.69 -2.33
CA GLY A 175 29.25 -31.77 -1.15
C GLY A 175 29.93 -31.11 0.05
N ARG A 176 29.08 -30.55 0.92
CA ARG A 176 29.37 -29.94 2.23
C ARG A 176 29.85 -28.49 2.19
N ARG A 177 28.90 -27.58 2.46
CA ARG A 177 28.87 -26.76 3.70
C ARG A 177 27.68 -25.79 3.71
N GLY A 178 26.85 -25.89 4.74
CA GLY A 178 26.24 -24.70 5.35
C GLY A 178 24.76 -24.41 5.12
N ILE A 179 23.87 -25.37 5.39
CA ILE A 179 22.47 -25.04 5.73
C ILE A 179 22.49 -24.39 7.12
N ARG A 180 22.49 -23.06 7.18
CA ARG A 180 22.13 -22.31 8.39
C ARG A 180 20.64 -22.00 8.31
N GLN A 181 19.84 -22.82 9.01
CA GLN A 181 18.45 -22.51 9.29
C GLN A 181 18.39 -21.21 10.11
N ARG A 182 17.51 -20.28 9.71
CA ARG A 182 17.08 -19.16 10.55
C ARG A 182 15.93 -19.63 11.43
N PRO A 183 15.94 -19.35 12.74
CA PRO A 183 14.79 -19.63 13.58
C PRO A 183 13.64 -18.67 13.23
N ARG A 184 12.43 -19.16 13.51
CA ARG A 184 11.16 -18.45 13.38
C ARG A 184 11.08 -17.26 14.32
#